data_AF-A0A2E6TEL4-F1
#
_entry.id   AF-A0A2E6TEL4-F1
#
_cell.length_a   1.000
_cell.length_b   1.000
_cell.length_c   1.000
_cell.angle_alpha   90.00
_cell.angle_beta   90.00
_cell.angle_gamma   90.00
#
_symmetry.space_group_name_H-M   'P 1'
#
loop_
_entity.id
_entity.type
_entity.pdbx_description
1 polymer ?
#
loop_
_entity_poly.entity_id
_entity_poly.type
_entity_poly.pdbx_seq_one_letter_code
_entity_poly.pdbx_strand_id
1 'polypeptide(L)'
;MVTINPTEKSTPPFQWEELLELLRRELQEYGGLVGMLTEQQEKILSRDPDALIAVNQSVQNQMETSQRLLSKRQGFVSDLARDFGQEKEATLSDLLSFFPAVTRPMFESIVEEINTLISKVRRTLDQNRRLLSRLTEVTDGILMSLNPQLRTKTYDRSGGLSVATDLRGSTLSESA
;
A
#
# COMPACT_ATOMS: atom_id res chain seq x y z
N MET A 1 -39.89 30.22 -46.31
CA MET A 1 -38.88 30.71 -45.37
C MET A 1 -39.36 30.39 -43.97
N VAL A 2 -38.72 29.44 -43.30
CA VAL A 2 -38.16 29.50 -41.93
C VAL A 2 -37.51 28.13 -41.75
N THR A 3 -36.21 28.09 -42.02
CA THR A 3 -35.35 26.94 -41.78
C THR A 3 -35.00 27.00 -40.30
N ILE A 4 -35.42 26.03 -39.49
CA ILE A 4 -34.89 25.87 -38.13
C ILE A 4 -34.15 24.53 -38.09
N ASN A 5 -32.87 24.70 -37.84
CA ASN A 5 -31.74 23.78 -37.87
C ASN A 5 -31.95 22.50 -37.02
N PRO A 6 -31.59 21.30 -37.51
CA PRO A 6 -31.37 20.14 -36.66
C PRO A 6 -29.90 20.14 -36.20
N THR A 7 -29.59 20.78 -35.08
CA THR A 7 -28.24 20.69 -34.48
C THR A 7 -28.27 20.62 -32.95
N GLU A 8 -29.10 19.75 -32.39
CA GLU A 8 -28.69 19.13 -31.13
C GLU A 8 -27.71 18.01 -31.48
N LYS A 9 -26.44 18.40 -31.55
CA LYS A 9 -25.32 17.47 -31.58
C LYS A 9 -25.51 16.53 -30.39
N SER A 10 -25.87 15.30 -30.71
CA SER A 10 -25.58 14.09 -29.94
C SER A 10 -24.12 14.16 -29.49
N THR A 11 -23.89 14.81 -28.34
CA THR A 11 -22.66 14.66 -27.58
C THR A 11 -22.65 13.18 -27.20
N PRO A 12 -21.60 12.41 -27.53
CA PRO A 12 -21.58 11.00 -27.15
C PRO A 12 -21.88 10.92 -25.65
N PRO A 13 -22.73 9.96 -25.22
CA PRO A 13 -23.14 9.85 -23.83
C PRO A 13 -21.86 9.74 -23.01
N PHE A 14 -21.62 10.77 -22.23
CA PHE A 14 -20.39 10.88 -21.50
C PHE A 14 -20.24 9.64 -20.59
N GLN A 15 -19.15 8.89 -20.73
CA GLN A 15 -18.85 7.65 -19.98
C GLN A 15 -18.52 7.88 -18.49
N TRP A 16 -19.21 8.81 -17.81
CA TRP A 16 -19.03 9.09 -16.38
C TRP A 16 -19.36 7.87 -15.53
N GLU A 17 -20.27 7.02 -16.02
CA GLU A 17 -20.66 5.77 -15.37
C GLU A 17 -19.49 4.78 -15.28
N GLU A 18 -18.64 4.71 -16.32
CA GLU A 18 -17.45 3.85 -16.31
C GLU A 18 -16.41 4.36 -15.30
N LEU A 19 -16.22 5.69 -15.23
CA LEU A 19 -15.36 6.30 -14.21
C LEU A 19 -15.91 6.07 -12.80
N LEU A 20 -17.21 6.23 -12.61
CA LEU A 20 -17.86 6.01 -11.32
C LEU A 20 -17.75 4.56 -10.86
N GLU A 21 -17.95 3.61 -11.76
CA GLU A 21 -17.76 2.19 -11.49
C GLU A 21 -16.29 1.87 -11.17
N LEU A 22 -15.34 2.49 -11.86
CA LEU A 22 -13.92 2.37 -11.56
C LEU A 22 -13.59 2.90 -10.16
N LEU A 23 -14.06 4.10 -9.81
CA LEU A 23 -13.81 4.71 -8.49
C LEU A 23 -14.50 3.91 -7.37
N ARG A 24 -15.70 3.39 -7.60
CA ARG A 24 -16.39 2.51 -6.64
C ARG A 24 -15.60 1.24 -6.39
N ARG A 25 -15.06 0.61 -7.44
CA ARG A 25 -14.17 -0.55 -7.29
C ARG A 25 -12.92 -0.19 -6.49
N GLU A 26 -12.28 0.94 -6.79
CA GLU A 26 -11.13 1.42 -5.99
C GLU A 26 -11.48 1.55 -4.51
N LEU A 27 -12.61 2.19 -4.18
CA LEU A 27 -13.06 2.36 -2.81
C LEU A 27 -13.28 1.01 -2.09
N GLN A 28 -13.89 0.04 -2.78
CA GLN A 28 -14.09 -1.30 -2.26
C GLN A 28 -12.76 -2.05 -2.02
N GLU A 29 -11.84 -2.02 -2.98
CA GLU A 29 -10.55 -2.70 -2.85
C GLU A 29 -9.67 -2.07 -1.75
N TYR A 30 -9.67 -0.74 -1.62
CA TYR A 30 -8.95 -0.06 -0.54
C TYR A 30 -9.58 -0.31 0.83
N GLY A 31 -10.91 -0.33 0.92
CA GLY A 31 -11.62 -0.73 2.13
C GLY A 31 -11.28 -2.16 2.56
N GLY A 32 -11.28 -3.10 1.60
CA GLY A 32 -10.87 -4.49 1.83
C GLY A 32 -9.41 -4.61 2.29
N LEU A 33 -8.51 -3.84 1.67
CA LEU A 33 -7.09 -3.81 2.04
C LEU A 33 -6.88 -3.29 3.47
N VAL A 34 -7.60 -2.25 3.89
CA VAL A 34 -7.56 -1.78 5.29
C VAL A 34 -8.01 -2.87 6.25
N GLY A 35 -9.07 -3.62 5.91
CA GLY A 35 -9.53 -4.75 6.70
C GLY A 35 -8.45 -5.82 6.87
N MET A 36 -7.86 -6.27 5.77
CA MET A 36 -6.78 -7.27 5.78
C MET A 36 -5.54 -6.80 6.54
N LEU A 37 -5.15 -5.54 6.42
CA LEU A 37 -4.01 -5.00 7.17
C LEU A 37 -4.27 -4.91 8.67
N THR A 38 -5.52 -4.68 9.07
CA THR A 38 -5.94 -4.68 10.47
C THR A 38 -5.95 -6.11 11.03
N GLU A 39 -6.44 -7.08 10.26
CA GLU A 39 -6.35 -8.50 10.60
C GLU A 39 -4.89 -8.95 10.75
N GLN A 40 -4.02 -8.54 9.81
CA GLN A 40 -2.58 -8.80 9.91
C GLN A 40 -2.00 -8.27 11.22
N GLN A 41 -2.37 -7.05 11.60
CA GLN A 41 -1.92 -6.44 12.85
C GLN A 41 -2.33 -7.28 14.07
N GLU A 42 -3.56 -7.77 14.09
CA GLU A 42 -4.06 -8.65 15.15
C GLU A 42 -3.27 -9.96 15.22
N LYS A 43 -3.00 -10.59 14.06
CA LYS A 43 -2.19 -11.83 13.99
C LYS A 43 -0.74 -11.63 14.42
N ILE A 44 -0.14 -10.48 14.10
CA ILE A 44 1.20 -10.10 14.59
C ILE A 44 1.18 -10.00 16.13
N LEU A 45 0.14 -9.38 16.69
CA LEU A 45 0.00 -9.20 18.14
C LEU A 45 -0.29 -10.54 18.86
N SER A 46 -1.06 -11.44 18.24
CA SER A 46 -1.33 -12.78 18.79
C SER A 46 -0.15 -13.75 18.66
N ARG A 47 0.94 -13.33 18.00
CA ARG A 47 2.16 -14.14 17.77
C ARG A 47 1.86 -15.47 17.07
N ASP A 48 0.98 -15.44 16.08
CA ASP A 48 0.64 -16.61 15.26
C ASP A 48 1.39 -16.54 13.91
N PRO A 49 2.55 -17.22 13.78
CA PRO A 49 3.40 -17.12 12.60
C PRO A 49 2.76 -17.80 11.36
N ASP A 50 1.96 -18.85 11.56
CA ASP A 50 1.32 -19.58 10.46
C ASP A 50 0.19 -18.75 9.84
N ALA A 51 -0.62 -18.09 10.68
CA ALA A 51 -1.61 -17.13 10.22
C ALA A 51 -0.99 -15.91 9.51
N LEU A 52 0.22 -15.49 9.92
CA LEU A 52 0.92 -14.36 9.31
C LEU A 52 1.32 -14.62 7.85
N ILE A 53 1.71 -15.86 7.52
CA ILE A 53 2.10 -16.23 6.14
C ILE A 53 0.90 -16.15 5.21
N ALA A 54 -0.24 -16.72 5.61
CA ALA A 54 -1.47 -16.68 4.81
C ALA A 54 -1.95 -15.24 4.58
N VAL A 55 -1.94 -14.41 5.62
CA VAL A 55 -2.36 -13.00 5.52
C VAL A 55 -1.41 -12.19 4.65
N ASN A 56 -0.08 -12.43 4.71
CA ASN A 56 0.88 -11.75 3.83
C ASN A 56 0.63 -12.03 2.35
N GLN A 57 0.32 -13.28 1.98
CA GLN A 57 0.02 -13.63 0.59
C GLN A 57 -1.24 -12.89 0.10
N SER A 58 -2.28 -12.85 0.92
CA SER A 58 -3.52 -12.10 0.61
C SER A 58 -3.27 -10.59 0.47
N VAL A 59 -2.47 -10.00 1.37
CA VAL A 59 -2.10 -8.58 1.30
C VAL A 59 -1.29 -8.27 0.04
N GLN A 60 -0.35 -9.13 -0.37
CA GLN A 60 0.42 -8.96 -1.60
C GLN A 60 -0.47 -9.01 -2.85
N ASN A 61 -1.32 -10.04 -2.98
CA ASN A 61 -2.26 -10.16 -4.10
C ASN A 61 -3.21 -8.94 -4.19
N GLN A 62 -3.65 -8.45 -3.03
CA GLN A 62 -4.51 -7.28 -2.94
C GLN A 62 -3.77 -5.99 -3.34
N MET A 63 -2.50 -5.86 -2.95
CA MET A 63 -1.66 -4.72 -3.33
C MET A 63 -1.42 -4.67 -4.84
N GLU A 64 -1.18 -5.81 -5.49
CA GLU A 64 -1.07 -5.90 -6.95
C GLU A 64 -2.36 -5.48 -7.65
N THR A 65 -3.50 -5.90 -7.12
CA THR A 65 -4.83 -5.50 -7.64
C THR A 65 -5.06 -4.01 -7.49
N SER A 66 -4.69 -3.44 -6.35
CA SER A 66 -4.73 -1.99 -6.11
C SER A 66 -3.84 -1.22 -7.08
N GLN A 67 -2.62 -1.71 -7.35
CA GLN A 67 -1.71 -1.09 -8.30
C GLN A 67 -2.27 -1.10 -9.73
N ARG A 68 -2.90 -2.21 -10.14
CA ARG A 68 -3.58 -2.29 -11.46
C ARG A 68 -4.73 -1.30 -11.57
N LEU A 69 -5.51 -1.10 -10.51
CA LEU A 69 -6.59 -0.12 -10.50
C LEU A 69 -6.05 1.31 -10.61
N LEU A 70 -4.99 1.63 -9.84
CA LEU A 70 -4.34 2.93 -9.93
C LEU A 70 -3.84 3.23 -11.35
N SER A 71 -3.20 2.25 -12.00
CA SER A 71 -2.77 2.40 -13.40
C SER A 71 -3.94 2.57 -14.36
N LYS A 72 -5.05 1.86 -14.15
CA LYS A 72 -6.27 2.06 -14.95
C LYS A 72 -6.85 3.45 -14.76
N ARG A 73 -6.93 3.96 -13.53
CA ARG A 73 -7.39 5.33 -13.27
C ARG A 73 -6.49 6.37 -13.91
N GLN A 74 -5.17 6.20 -13.84
CA GLN A 74 -4.23 7.08 -14.52
C GLN A 74 -4.42 7.05 -16.04
N GLY A 75 -4.65 5.88 -16.63
CA GLY A 75 -5.02 5.74 -18.04
C GLY A 75 -6.30 6.49 -18.39
N PHE A 76 -7.39 6.21 -17.67
CA PHE A 76 -8.69 6.91 -17.86
C PHE A 76 -8.60 8.42 -17.69
N VAL A 77 -7.86 8.91 -16.69
CA VAL A 77 -7.65 10.35 -16.46
C VAL A 77 -6.84 10.96 -17.59
N SER A 78 -5.86 10.25 -18.13
CA SER A 78 -5.04 10.72 -19.25
C SER A 78 -5.83 10.77 -20.56
N ASP A 79 -6.66 9.75 -20.81
CA ASP A 79 -7.56 9.68 -21.96
C ASP A 79 -8.62 10.80 -21.89
N LEU A 80 -9.23 11.00 -20.71
CA LEU A 80 -10.15 12.11 -20.48
C LEU A 80 -9.47 13.48 -20.64
N ALA A 81 -8.26 13.67 -20.10
CA ALA A 81 -7.53 14.93 -20.27
C ALA A 81 -7.29 15.24 -21.75
N ARG A 82 -6.97 14.22 -22.56
CA ARG A 82 -6.80 14.35 -23.99
C ARG A 82 -8.10 14.72 -24.71
N ASP A 83 -9.22 14.10 -24.34
CA ASP A 83 -10.54 14.39 -24.92
C ASP A 83 -11.03 15.81 -24.59
N PHE A 84 -10.67 16.33 -23.42
CA PHE A 84 -10.92 17.73 -23.04
C PHE A 84 -9.86 18.72 -23.58
N GLY A 85 -8.85 18.25 -24.32
CA GLY A 85 -7.82 19.09 -24.92
C GLY A 85 -6.78 19.63 -23.93
N GLN A 86 -6.61 19.01 -22.76
CA GLN A 86 -5.53 19.33 -21.83
C GLN A 86 -4.26 18.52 -22.17
N GLU A 87 -3.16 19.24 -22.39
CA GLU A 87 -1.85 18.67 -22.78
C GLU A 87 -0.96 18.34 -21.56
N LYS A 88 -1.38 18.70 -20.34
CA LYS A 88 -0.66 18.45 -19.09
C LYS A 88 -1.29 17.30 -18.32
N GLU A 89 -0.51 16.69 -17.41
CA GLU A 89 -0.99 15.76 -16.38
C GLU A 89 -2.09 16.42 -15.53
N ALA A 90 -3.32 16.43 -16.04
CA ALA A 90 -4.48 16.91 -15.34
C ALA A 90 -4.79 15.93 -14.22
N THR A 91 -5.02 16.45 -13.01
CA THR A 91 -5.50 15.60 -11.93
C THR A 91 -6.99 15.31 -12.14
N LEU A 92 -7.47 14.22 -11.55
CA LEU A 92 -8.91 13.91 -11.58
C LEU A 92 -9.74 15.11 -11.08
N SER A 93 -9.25 15.83 -10.06
CA SER A 93 -9.86 17.05 -9.53
C SER A 93 -9.94 18.20 -10.54
N ASP A 94 -8.92 18.37 -11.38
CA ASP A 94 -8.93 19.39 -12.44
C ASP A 94 -10.00 19.05 -13.49
N LEU A 95 -10.17 17.76 -13.78
CA LEU A 95 -11.20 17.27 -14.70
C LEU A 95 -12.61 17.44 -14.13
N LEU A 96 -12.83 17.40 -12.82
CA LEU A 96 -14.15 17.59 -12.17
C LEU A 96 -14.82 18.92 -12.54
N SER A 97 -14.03 19.94 -12.90
CA SER A 97 -14.54 21.25 -13.34
C SER A 97 -15.33 21.20 -14.65
N PHE A 98 -15.13 20.16 -15.47
CA PHE A 98 -15.85 19.93 -16.72
C PHE A 98 -17.12 19.07 -16.53
N PHE A 99 -17.33 18.52 -15.33
CA PHE A 99 -18.49 17.68 -15.03
C PHE A 99 -19.72 18.55 -14.74
N PRO A 100 -20.93 18.02 -15.01
CA PRO A 100 -22.18 18.66 -14.61
C PRO A 100 -22.18 19.05 -13.13
N ALA A 101 -22.67 20.25 -12.82
CA ALA A 101 -22.67 20.78 -11.46
C ALA A 101 -23.43 19.90 -10.45
N VAL A 102 -24.39 19.10 -10.92
CA VAL A 102 -25.20 18.19 -10.08
C VAL A 102 -24.42 16.96 -9.62
N THR A 103 -23.48 16.43 -10.43
CA THR A 103 -22.74 15.21 -10.13
C THR A 103 -21.34 15.47 -9.55
N ARG A 104 -20.80 16.68 -9.75
CA ARG A 104 -19.51 17.12 -9.22
C ARG A 104 -19.28 16.83 -7.72
N PRO A 105 -20.17 17.23 -6.79
CA PRO A 105 -19.91 17.03 -5.35
C PRO A 105 -19.83 15.54 -4.96
N MET A 106 -20.54 14.67 -5.68
CA MET A 106 -20.45 13.22 -5.48
C MET A 106 -19.06 12.69 -5.84
N PHE A 107 -18.51 13.09 -6.99
CA PHE A 107 -17.17 12.68 -7.40
C PHE A 107 -16.09 13.25 -6.47
N GLU A 108 -16.20 14.52 -6.06
CA GLU A 108 -15.28 15.13 -5.09
C GLU A 108 -15.24 14.31 -3.79
N SER A 109 -16.41 13.95 -3.26
CA SER A 109 -16.51 13.12 -2.05
C SER A 109 -15.89 11.74 -2.22
N ILE A 110 -16.12 11.06 -3.34
CA ILE A 110 -15.53 9.73 -3.59
C ILE A 110 -14.00 9.82 -3.70
N VAL A 111 -13.48 10.84 -4.38
CA VAL A 111 -12.03 11.04 -4.51
C VAL A 111 -11.39 11.35 -3.15
N GLU A 112 -12.03 12.17 -2.33
CA GLU A 112 -11.58 12.46 -0.97
C GLU A 112 -11.58 11.19 -0.08
N GLU A 113 -12.62 10.37 -0.18
CA GLU A 113 -12.73 9.10 0.53
C GLU A 113 -11.60 8.13 0.12
N ILE A 114 -11.36 7.99 -1.19
CA ILE A 114 -10.27 7.15 -1.72
C ILE A 114 -8.92 7.63 -1.18
N ASN A 115 -8.65 8.94 -1.20
CA ASN A 115 -7.40 9.50 -0.68
C ASN A 115 -7.24 9.26 0.83
N THR A 116 -8.34 9.32 1.59
CA THR A 116 -8.37 9.00 3.02
C THR A 116 -8.06 7.53 3.27
N LEU A 117 -8.65 6.62 2.48
CA LEU A 117 -8.38 5.18 2.56
C LEU A 117 -6.93 4.86 2.20
N ILE A 118 -6.39 5.43 1.12
CA ILE A 118 -4.98 5.26 0.74
C ILE A 118 -4.06 5.70 1.90
N SER A 119 -4.37 6.84 2.51
CA SER A 119 -3.60 7.35 3.66
C SER A 119 -3.68 6.39 4.86
N LYS A 120 -4.85 5.80 5.12
CA LYS A 120 -5.05 4.81 6.18
C LYS A 120 -4.27 3.52 5.92
N VAL A 121 -4.35 2.98 4.70
CA VAL A 121 -3.56 1.82 4.25
C VAL A 121 -2.08 2.02 4.51
N ARG A 122 -1.52 3.17 4.07
CA ARG A 122 -0.09 3.49 4.27
C ARG A 122 0.28 3.52 5.75
N ARG A 123 -0.55 4.17 6.58
CA ARG A 123 -0.34 4.23 8.03
C ARG A 123 -0.35 2.85 8.69
N THR A 124 -1.32 1.99 8.36
CA THR A 124 -1.41 0.64 8.94
C THR A 124 -0.25 -0.24 8.48
N LEU A 125 0.18 -0.13 7.22
CA LEU A 125 1.37 -0.82 6.71
C LEU A 125 2.63 -0.42 7.49
N ASP A 126 2.85 0.87 7.69
CA ASP A 126 4.01 1.37 8.43
C ASP A 126 3.97 0.93 9.90
N GLN A 127 2.78 0.85 10.50
CA GLN A 127 2.59 0.30 11.85
C GLN A 127 2.96 -1.19 11.91
N ASN A 128 2.46 -2.01 10.97
CA ASN A 128 2.76 -3.43 10.90
C ASN A 128 4.26 -3.68 10.73
N ARG A 129 4.94 -2.91 9.86
CA ARG A 129 6.40 -2.97 9.69
C ARG A 129 7.16 -2.65 10.99
N ARG A 130 6.74 -1.60 11.71
CA ARG A 130 7.35 -1.23 13.00
C ARG A 130 7.14 -2.27 14.08
N LEU A 131 5.96 -2.90 14.14
CA LEU A 131 5.68 -3.97 15.09
C LEU A 131 6.60 -5.17 14.86
N LEU A 132 6.77 -5.59 13.60
CA LEU A 132 7.66 -6.68 13.23
C LEU A 132 9.13 -6.38 13.60
N SER A 133 9.64 -5.18 13.27
CA SER A 133 11.00 -4.75 13.64
C SER A 133 11.25 -4.81 15.16
N ARG A 134 10.27 -4.36 15.95
CA ARG A 134 10.39 -4.40 17.42
C ARG A 134 10.37 -5.82 17.95
N LEU A 135 9.56 -6.71 17.37
CA LEU A 135 9.53 -8.12 17.77
C LEU A 135 10.86 -8.82 17.47
N THR A 136 11.50 -8.52 16.34
CA THR A 136 12.83 -9.07 16.03
C THR A 136 13.89 -8.52 16.97
N GLU A 137 13.92 -7.21 17.24
CA GLU A 137 14.86 -6.60 18.20
C GLU A 137 14.74 -7.19 19.62
N VAL A 138 13.52 -7.42 20.10
CA VAL A 138 13.28 -8.06 21.41
C VAL A 138 13.75 -9.52 21.40
N THR A 139 13.51 -10.24 20.32
CA THR A 139 13.94 -11.64 20.18
C THR A 139 15.47 -11.73 20.17
N ASP A 140 16.14 -10.85 19.43
CA ASP A 140 17.61 -10.75 19.41
C ASP A 140 18.16 -10.39 20.78
N GLY A 141 17.54 -9.45 21.50
CA GLY A 141 17.91 -9.11 22.87
C GLY A 141 17.76 -10.28 23.85
N ILE A 142 16.67 -11.05 23.74
CA ILE A 142 16.46 -12.28 24.54
C ILE A 142 17.52 -13.31 24.19
N LEU A 143 17.77 -13.58 22.91
CA LEU A 143 18.80 -14.52 22.47
C LEU A 143 20.20 -14.10 22.94
N MET A 144 20.53 -12.81 22.89
CA MET A 144 21.77 -12.25 23.44
C MET A 144 21.86 -12.39 24.97
N SER A 145 20.73 -12.35 25.68
CA SER A 145 20.69 -12.53 27.13
C SER A 145 20.80 -14.00 27.56
N LEU A 146 20.24 -14.92 26.76
CA LEU A 146 20.28 -16.36 27.00
C LEU A 146 21.62 -16.99 26.61
N ASN A 147 22.34 -16.40 25.64
CA ASN A 147 23.70 -16.80 25.24
C ASN A 147 24.74 -15.73 25.62
N PRO A 148 25.12 -15.61 26.92
CA PRO A 148 26.15 -14.68 27.35
C PRO A 148 27.54 -14.98 26.77
N GLN A 149 27.76 -16.17 26.21
CA GLN A 149 29.01 -16.58 25.56
C GLN A 149 29.24 -15.91 24.19
N LEU A 150 28.20 -15.31 23.59
CA LEU A 150 28.35 -14.41 22.43
C LEU A 150 28.86 -13.01 22.84
N ARG A 151 29.03 -12.73 24.15
CA ARG A 151 29.70 -11.54 24.66
C ARG A 151 31.22 -11.74 24.81
N THR A 152 31.92 -12.08 23.73
CA THR A 152 33.38 -11.91 23.73
C THR A 152 33.70 -10.53 23.16
N LYS A 153 33.54 -9.51 24.00
CA LYS A 153 34.13 -8.18 23.74
C LYS A 153 35.61 -8.28 24.09
N THR A 154 36.43 -8.76 23.16
CA THR A 154 37.87 -8.76 23.34
C THR A 154 38.39 -7.38 22.96
N TYR A 155 38.99 -6.68 23.91
CA TYR A 155 39.74 -5.47 23.60
C TYR A 155 40.97 -5.90 22.78
N ASP A 156 41.18 -5.27 21.63
CA ASP A 156 42.45 -5.41 20.94
C ASP A 156 43.57 -4.77 21.78
N ARG A 157 44.83 -5.05 21.42
CA ARG A 157 46.02 -4.54 22.12
C ARG A 157 46.11 -3.00 22.12
N SER A 158 45.35 -2.33 21.26
CA SER A 158 45.22 -0.88 21.10
C SER A 158 43.97 -0.29 21.78
N GLY A 159 43.20 -1.09 22.53
CA GLY A 159 42.00 -0.64 23.25
C GLY A 159 40.74 -0.53 22.38
N GLY A 160 40.76 -1.04 21.15
CA GLY A 160 39.60 -1.12 20.26
C GLY A 160 38.65 -2.26 20.66
N LEU A 161 37.35 -1.94 20.74
CA LEU A 161 36.28 -2.91 20.99
C LEU A 161 35.95 -3.65 19.68
N SER A 162 36.42 -4.89 19.54
CA SER A 162 35.99 -5.77 18.46
C SER A 162 34.93 -6.76 18.99
N VAL A 163 33.73 -6.74 18.38
CA VAL A 163 32.67 -7.71 18.68
C VAL A 163 32.89 -8.90 17.74
N ALA A 164 33.55 -9.94 18.23
CA ALA A 164 33.66 -11.20 17.51
C ALA A 164 32.35 -11.96 17.66
N THR A 165 31.60 -12.10 16.56
CA THR A 165 30.44 -13.00 16.52
C THR A 165 30.98 -14.40 16.21
N ASP A 166 31.35 -15.16 17.24
CA ASP A 166 31.82 -16.54 17.08
C ASP A 166 30.65 -17.46 16.74
N LEU A 167 30.35 -17.60 15.45
CA LEU A 167 29.61 -18.74 14.89
C LEU A 167 30.61 -19.87 14.60
N ARG A 168 31.34 -20.36 15.62
CA ARG A 168 32.11 -21.60 15.49
C ARG A 168 31.27 -22.77 15.95
N GLY A 169 30.74 -23.47 14.94
CA GLY A 169 30.12 -24.77 15.10
C GLY A 169 31.00 -25.72 15.90
N SER A 170 30.32 -26.53 16.70
CA SER A 170 30.86 -27.66 17.43
C SER A 170 31.66 -28.60 16.52
N THR A 171 32.99 -28.46 16.50
CA THR A 171 33.88 -29.58 16.19
C THR A 171 34.33 -30.18 17.51
N LEU A 172 33.43 -30.91 18.16
CA LEU A 172 33.77 -31.83 19.25
C LEU A 172 34.57 -32.98 18.64
N SER A 173 35.89 -32.86 18.78
CA SER A 173 36.84 -33.90 19.14
C SER A 173 36.28 -35.33 19.21
N GLU A 174 36.67 -36.17 18.26
CA GLU A 174 36.81 -37.61 18.51
C GLU A 174 38.22 -38.02 18.08
N SER A 175 39.05 -38.27 19.08
CA SER A 175 40.38 -38.87 18.99
C SER A 175 40.34 -40.10 19.87
N ALA A 176 40.28 -41.28 19.26
CA ALA A 176 40.68 -42.58 19.82
C ALA A 176 40.87 -43.57 18.66
#